data_AF-A0A0J7J9U9-F1
#
_entry.id   AF-A0A0J7J9U9-F1
#
_cell.length_a   1.000
_cell.length_b   1.000
_cell.length_c   1.000
_cell.angle_alpha   90.00
_cell.angle_beta   90.00
_cell.angle_gamma   90.00
#
_symmetry.space_group_name_H-M   'P 1'
#
loop_
_entity.id
_entity.type
_entity.pdbx_description
1 polymer ?
#
loop_
_entity_poly.entity_id
_entity_poly.type
_entity_poly.pdbx_seq_one_letter_code
_entity_poly.pdbx_strand_id
1 'polypeptide(L)'
;MKHSPNDLIMLFNDLFREAYRTVLVKGSDEPEYLPAGGPEGLARVVFAHGYYASALHEISHWCIAGEHRRTLHDYGYWYCPDGRTLQQQLAFEQVEVKPQAIEWLFSVAAGFRFHISVDNLFGAGAANEVRFRQNVRDRAGAYLERGLPPRAQSFFESLATFYGSGATLEARWQEDARRIAPDHYASGHPQEN
;
A
#
# COMPACT_ATOMS: atom_id res chain seq x y z
N MET A 1 19.91 0.09 7.78
CA MET A 1 19.54 -1.33 7.57
C MET A 1 19.18 -1.50 6.10
N LYS A 2 19.47 -2.64 5.48
CA LYS A 2 19.07 -2.91 4.08
C LYS A 2 17.68 -3.54 4.09
N HIS A 3 16.75 -3.02 3.31
CA HIS A 3 15.40 -3.58 3.19
C HIS A 3 15.43 -4.87 2.36
N SER A 4 14.91 -5.96 2.95
CA SER A 4 14.78 -7.26 2.29
C SER A 4 13.32 -7.69 2.30
N PRO A 5 12.76 -8.20 1.19
CA PRO A 5 11.41 -8.76 1.18
C PRO A 5 11.25 -9.93 2.17
N ASN A 6 12.33 -10.62 2.51
CA ASN A 6 12.31 -11.68 3.52
C ASN A 6 11.96 -11.14 4.92
N ASP A 7 12.32 -9.89 5.21
CA ASP A 7 11.94 -9.22 6.46
C ASP A 7 10.40 -9.12 6.52
N LEU A 8 9.78 -8.70 5.42
CA LEU A 8 8.32 -8.56 5.32
C LEU A 8 7.62 -9.91 5.41
N ILE A 9 8.16 -10.95 4.77
CA ILE A 9 7.62 -12.31 4.86
C ILE A 9 7.64 -12.80 6.30
N MET A 10 8.76 -12.63 7.00
CA MET A 10 8.90 -13.01 8.41
C MET A 10 7.90 -12.25 9.28
N LEU A 11 7.92 -10.91 9.25
CA LEU A 11 7.07 -10.07 10.09
C LEU A 11 5.57 -10.30 9.81
N PHE A 12 5.19 -10.46 8.55
CA PHE A 12 3.80 -10.73 8.18
C PHE A 12 3.36 -12.10 8.68
N ASN A 13 4.17 -13.14 8.46
CA ASN A 13 3.81 -14.50 8.85
C ASN A 13 3.75 -14.66 10.36
N ASP A 14 4.65 -14.02 11.11
CA ASP A 14 4.65 -14.03 12.56
C ASP A 14 3.36 -13.43 13.14
N LEU A 15 2.83 -12.38 12.51
CA LEU A 15 1.59 -11.73 12.96
C LEU A 15 0.33 -12.46 12.50
N PHE A 16 0.31 -12.98 11.27
CA PHE A 16 -0.95 -13.29 10.59
C PHE A 16 -1.12 -14.75 10.19
N ARG A 17 -0.08 -15.58 10.25
CA ARG A 17 -0.19 -17.00 9.91
C ARG A 17 -1.18 -17.72 10.79
N GLU A 18 -1.03 -17.61 12.11
CA GLU A 18 -1.91 -18.31 13.05
C GLU A 18 -3.24 -17.58 13.21
N ALA A 19 -3.21 -16.27 13.42
CA ALA A 19 -4.41 -15.47 13.71
C ALA A 19 -5.38 -15.35 12.51
N TYR A 20 -4.86 -15.32 11.28
CA TYR A 20 -5.65 -15.10 10.07
C TYR A 20 -5.49 -16.19 9.02
N ARG A 21 -4.77 -17.28 9.33
CA ARG A 21 -4.50 -18.37 8.38
C ARG A 21 -3.97 -17.86 7.04
N THR A 22 -3.15 -16.81 7.06
CA THR A 22 -2.64 -16.16 5.85
C THR A 22 -1.14 -16.01 5.91
N VAL A 23 -0.45 -16.32 4.81
CA VAL A 23 1.00 -16.15 4.67
C VAL A 23 1.34 -15.23 3.50
N LEU A 24 2.46 -14.51 3.61
CA LEU A 24 3.06 -13.76 2.52
C LEU A 24 4.04 -14.66 1.76
N VAL A 25 3.92 -14.68 0.44
CA VAL A 25 4.69 -15.55 -0.44
C VAL A 25 5.33 -14.73 -1.56
N LYS A 26 6.62 -14.95 -1.80
CA LYS A 26 7.29 -14.39 -2.97
C LYS A 26 6.84 -15.16 -4.22
N GLY A 27 6.18 -14.48 -5.15
CA GLY A 27 5.81 -15.00 -6.47
C GLY A 27 6.90 -14.77 -7.52
N SER A 28 6.58 -15.15 -8.77
CA SER A 28 7.40 -14.86 -9.94
C SER A 28 6.97 -13.54 -10.59
N ASP A 29 5.83 -13.53 -11.27
CA ASP A 29 5.52 -12.54 -12.29
C ASP A 29 4.36 -11.62 -11.87
N GLU A 30 3.23 -12.19 -11.48
CA GLU A 30 2.04 -11.42 -11.10
C GLU A 30 1.75 -11.52 -9.59
N PRO A 31 1.35 -10.40 -8.97
CA PRO A 31 0.80 -10.46 -7.63
C PRO A 31 -0.61 -11.07 -7.66
N GLU A 32 -0.95 -11.84 -6.64
CA GLU A 32 -2.30 -12.36 -6.48
C GLU A 32 -2.63 -12.71 -5.03
N TYR A 33 -3.91 -12.74 -4.70
CA TYR A 33 -4.44 -13.30 -3.48
C TYR A 33 -5.15 -14.63 -3.72
N LEU A 34 -4.63 -15.67 -3.06
CA LEU A 34 -5.17 -17.01 -3.11
C LEU A 34 -5.88 -17.34 -1.79
N PRO A 35 -7.21 -17.54 -1.78
CA PRO A 35 -7.90 -17.96 -0.57
C PRO A 35 -7.44 -19.36 -0.12
N ALA A 36 -7.67 -19.68 1.14
CA ALA A 36 -7.34 -21.00 1.67
C ALA A 36 -8.12 -22.10 0.94
N GLY A 37 -7.43 -23.11 0.42
CA GLY A 37 -8.02 -24.24 -0.30
C GLY A 37 -8.74 -25.29 0.56
N GLY A 38 -9.32 -24.90 1.69
CA GLY A 38 -9.99 -25.78 2.65
C GLY A 38 -9.66 -25.46 4.11
N PRO A 39 -10.25 -26.20 5.08
CA PRO A 39 -10.13 -25.91 6.52
C PRO A 39 -8.69 -25.88 7.05
N GLU A 40 -7.83 -26.74 6.51
CA GLU A 40 -6.40 -26.83 6.88
C GLU A 40 -5.49 -26.00 5.96
N GLY A 41 -6.06 -25.33 4.95
CA GLY A 41 -5.31 -24.48 4.03
C GLY A 41 -4.92 -23.14 4.65
N LEU A 42 -3.83 -22.55 4.13
CA LEU A 42 -3.47 -21.16 4.38
C LEU A 42 -3.79 -20.35 3.12
N ALA A 43 -4.39 -19.18 3.30
CA ALA A 43 -4.46 -18.19 2.24
C ALA A 43 -3.06 -17.62 1.96
N ARG A 44 -2.83 -17.16 0.73
CA ARG A 44 -1.54 -16.62 0.30
C ARG A 44 -1.73 -15.23 -0.28
N VAL A 45 -0.97 -14.28 0.24
CA VAL A 45 -0.72 -12.99 -0.40
C VAL A 45 0.56 -13.16 -1.19
N VAL A 46 0.47 -13.18 -2.52
CA VAL A 46 1.60 -13.41 -3.42
C VAL A 46 2.03 -12.07 -4.00
N PHE A 47 3.31 -11.71 -3.84
CA PHE A 47 3.85 -10.47 -4.39
C PHE A 47 4.89 -10.74 -5.49
N ALA A 48 4.99 -9.84 -6.45
CA ALA A 48 5.74 -10.05 -7.68
C ALA A 48 7.25 -9.77 -7.53
N HIS A 49 8.05 -10.50 -8.32
CA HIS A 49 9.48 -10.28 -8.57
C HIS A 49 10.40 -10.25 -7.36
N GLY A 50 9.91 -10.54 -6.15
CA GLY A 50 10.69 -10.35 -4.94
C GLY A 50 11.00 -8.88 -4.64
N TYR A 51 10.17 -7.93 -5.07
CA TYR A 51 10.38 -6.52 -4.78
C TYR A 51 9.77 -6.12 -3.44
N TYR A 52 10.52 -5.35 -2.65
CA TYR A 52 10.08 -4.88 -1.34
C TYR A 52 8.83 -4.01 -1.42
N ALA A 53 8.78 -3.10 -2.39
CA ALA A 53 7.61 -2.25 -2.64
C ALA A 53 6.38 -3.09 -3.04
N SER A 54 6.54 -4.09 -3.92
CA SER A 54 5.45 -5.00 -4.29
C SER A 54 4.90 -5.75 -3.07
N ALA A 55 5.77 -6.25 -2.18
CA ALA A 55 5.32 -6.88 -0.95
C ALA A 55 4.52 -5.91 -0.05
N LEU A 56 4.99 -4.67 0.15
CA LEU A 56 4.23 -3.67 0.94
C LEU A 56 2.88 -3.35 0.30
N HIS A 57 2.83 -3.25 -1.02
CA HIS A 57 1.61 -2.99 -1.77
C HIS A 57 0.57 -4.11 -1.55
N GLU A 58 0.96 -5.37 -1.74
CA GLU A 58 0.06 -6.52 -1.56
C GLU A 58 -0.44 -6.68 -0.11
N ILE A 59 0.43 -6.42 0.87
CA ILE A 59 0.02 -6.42 2.28
C ILE A 59 -1.02 -5.32 2.53
N SER A 60 -0.85 -4.16 1.91
CA SER A 60 -1.78 -3.03 2.04
C SER A 60 -3.17 -3.36 1.48
N HIS A 61 -3.23 -3.99 0.30
CA HIS A 61 -4.48 -4.53 -0.27
C HIS A 61 -5.13 -5.54 0.67
N TRP A 62 -4.35 -6.49 1.17
CA TRP A 62 -4.84 -7.50 2.10
C TRP A 62 -5.43 -6.88 3.36
N CYS A 63 -4.78 -5.87 3.94
CA CYS A 63 -5.24 -5.16 5.14
C CYS A 63 -6.59 -4.44 4.94
N ILE A 64 -6.88 -3.98 3.72
CA ILE A 64 -8.16 -3.34 3.37
C ILE A 64 -9.26 -4.37 3.07
N ALA A 65 -8.92 -5.51 2.46
CA ALA A 65 -9.90 -6.51 2.08
C ALA A 65 -10.60 -7.14 3.30
N GLY A 66 -11.92 -6.94 3.42
CA GLY A 66 -12.74 -7.50 4.51
C GLY A 66 -12.86 -9.03 4.47
N GLU A 67 -13.40 -9.63 5.52
CA GLU A 67 -13.48 -11.10 5.68
C GLU A 67 -14.09 -11.81 4.48
N HIS A 68 -15.25 -11.36 4.01
CA HIS A 68 -15.90 -11.95 2.85
C HIS A 68 -15.02 -11.88 1.59
N ARG A 69 -14.37 -10.75 1.33
CA ARG A 69 -13.48 -10.60 0.17
C ARG A 69 -12.29 -11.54 0.23
N ARG A 70 -11.76 -11.82 1.43
CA ARG A 70 -10.67 -12.80 1.63
C ARG A 70 -11.09 -14.25 1.39
N THR A 71 -12.35 -14.51 1.04
CA THR A 71 -12.80 -15.83 0.55
C THR A 71 -12.72 -15.96 -0.98
N LEU A 72 -12.45 -14.85 -1.68
CA LEU A 72 -12.43 -14.76 -3.13
C LEU A 72 -10.99 -14.63 -3.64
N HIS A 73 -10.71 -15.23 -4.78
CA HIS A 73 -9.48 -14.96 -5.54
C HIS A 73 -9.37 -13.45 -5.85
N ASP A 74 -8.20 -12.88 -5.65
CA ASP A 74 -7.91 -11.43 -5.78
C ASP A 74 -8.93 -10.51 -5.11
N TYR A 75 -9.46 -10.97 -3.97
CA TYR A 75 -10.47 -10.25 -3.19
C TYR A 75 -11.79 -9.97 -3.94
N GLY A 76 -11.98 -10.59 -5.11
CA GLY A 76 -13.07 -10.33 -6.04
C GLY A 76 -12.96 -8.98 -6.76
N TYR A 77 -11.76 -8.37 -6.83
CA TYR A 77 -11.55 -7.19 -7.65
C TYR A 77 -11.56 -7.55 -9.14
N TRP A 78 -12.04 -6.62 -9.96
CA TRP A 78 -11.95 -6.73 -11.40
C TRP A 78 -10.50 -6.46 -11.84
N TYR A 79 -9.94 -7.35 -12.66
CA TYR A 79 -8.64 -7.12 -13.30
C TYR A 79 -8.81 -6.21 -14.52
N CYS A 80 -8.26 -4.99 -14.46
CA CYS A 80 -8.18 -4.10 -15.63
C CYS A 80 -6.71 -3.92 -16.00
N PRO A 81 -6.25 -4.49 -17.13
CA PRO A 81 -4.87 -4.33 -17.55
C PRO A 81 -4.59 -2.87 -17.94
N ASP A 82 -3.30 -2.59 -18.12
CA ASP A 82 -2.80 -1.33 -18.65
C ASP A 82 -3.46 -0.93 -19.99
N GLY A 83 -3.44 0.37 -20.33
CA GLY A 83 -4.18 0.94 -21.46
C GLY A 83 -5.60 1.37 -21.07
N ARG A 84 -5.80 1.76 -19.80
CA ARG A 84 -7.12 2.11 -19.26
C ARG A 84 -7.64 3.41 -19.85
N THR A 85 -8.93 3.43 -20.18
CA THR A 85 -9.66 4.67 -20.50
C THR A 85 -9.70 5.60 -19.29
N LEU A 86 -9.98 6.89 -19.50
CA LEU A 86 -10.11 7.87 -18.41
C LEU A 86 -11.11 7.42 -17.33
N GLN A 87 -12.26 6.87 -17.73
CA GLN A 87 -13.27 6.39 -16.78
C GLN A 87 -12.79 5.18 -15.98
N GLN A 88 -12.09 4.24 -16.61
CA GLN A 88 -11.48 3.10 -15.92
C GLN A 88 -10.36 3.54 -14.98
N GLN A 89 -9.53 4.50 -15.39
CA GLN A 89 -8.47 5.06 -14.56
C GLN A 89 -9.04 5.77 -13.33
N LEU A 90 -10.13 6.54 -13.47
CA LEU A 90 -10.81 7.17 -12.33
C LEU A 90 -11.34 6.14 -11.33
N ALA A 91 -11.92 5.04 -11.82
CA ALA A 91 -12.41 3.95 -10.97
C ALA A 91 -11.26 3.23 -10.26
N PHE A 92 -10.15 2.99 -10.96
CA PHE A 92 -8.92 2.44 -10.39
C PHE A 92 -8.35 3.34 -9.29
N GLU A 93 -8.12 4.62 -9.59
CA GLU A 93 -7.60 5.58 -8.61
C GLU A 93 -8.47 5.64 -7.35
N GLN A 94 -9.80 5.56 -7.48
CA GLN A 94 -10.69 5.56 -6.33
C GLN A 94 -10.45 4.37 -5.39
N VAL A 95 -10.18 3.17 -5.92
CA VAL A 95 -9.93 1.99 -5.10
C VAL A 95 -8.51 1.96 -4.54
N GLU A 96 -7.56 2.58 -5.23
CA GLU A 96 -6.14 2.65 -4.86
C GLU A 96 -5.78 3.65 -3.76
N VAL A 97 -6.65 4.64 -3.49
CA VAL A 97 -6.36 5.65 -2.45
C VAL A 97 -6.04 5.01 -1.09
N LYS A 98 -6.80 3.97 -0.68
CA LYS A 98 -6.60 3.35 0.64
C LYS A 98 -5.39 2.42 0.69
N PRO A 99 -5.20 1.48 -0.26
CA PRO A 99 -3.98 0.67 -0.32
C PRO A 99 -2.71 1.52 -0.35
N GLN A 100 -2.61 2.52 -1.23
CA GLN A 100 -1.40 3.34 -1.34
C GLN A 100 -1.16 4.23 -0.13
N ALA A 101 -2.21 4.68 0.57
CA ALA A 101 -2.05 5.38 1.84
C ALA A 101 -1.46 4.48 2.93
N ILE A 102 -1.88 3.21 3.01
CA ILE A 102 -1.31 2.24 3.96
C ILE A 102 0.11 1.85 3.56
N GLU A 103 0.37 1.61 2.27
CA GLU A 103 1.70 1.29 1.74
C GLU A 103 2.70 2.39 2.06
N TRP A 104 2.28 3.65 1.94
CA TRP A 104 3.09 4.79 2.31
C TRP A 104 3.44 4.78 3.79
N LEU A 105 2.45 4.57 4.68
CA LEU A 105 2.70 4.51 6.11
C LEU A 105 3.60 3.33 6.51
N PHE A 106 3.45 2.16 5.87
CA PHE A 106 4.39 1.06 6.04
C PHE A 106 5.79 1.42 5.57
N SER A 107 5.92 2.13 4.45
CA SER A 107 7.21 2.60 3.95
C SER A 107 7.87 3.56 4.95
N VAL A 108 7.11 4.50 5.52
CA VAL A 108 7.59 5.41 6.58
C VAL A 108 8.04 4.61 7.81
N ALA A 109 7.24 3.62 8.25
CA ALA A 109 7.58 2.75 9.37
C ALA A 109 8.83 1.89 9.12
N ALA A 110 9.03 1.42 7.89
CA ALA A 110 10.23 0.69 7.51
C ALA A 110 11.44 1.61 7.30
N GLY A 111 11.22 2.93 7.15
CA GLY A 111 12.23 3.85 6.64
C GLY A 111 12.61 3.57 5.18
N PHE A 112 11.68 3.00 4.41
CA PHE A 112 11.77 2.73 2.98
C PHE A 112 11.16 3.89 2.17
N ARG A 113 11.65 4.14 0.95
CA ARG A 113 11.18 5.25 0.12
C ARG A 113 9.91 4.87 -0.64
N PHE A 114 8.80 5.52 -0.31
CA PHE A 114 7.54 5.33 -1.01
C PHE A 114 7.49 6.07 -2.36
N HIS A 115 6.86 5.45 -3.35
CA HIS A 115 6.53 6.05 -4.64
C HIS A 115 5.06 5.81 -4.93
N ILE A 116 4.33 6.87 -5.28
CA ILE A 116 2.95 6.73 -5.72
C ILE A 116 2.93 6.03 -7.09
N SER A 117 1.98 5.11 -7.28
CA SER A 117 1.81 4.40 -8.56
C SER A 117 0.45 4.74 -9.16
N VAL A 118 0.45 5.15 -10.43
CA VAL A 118 -0.78 5.39 -11.20
C VAL A 118 -1.11 4.23 -12.12
N ASP A 119 -0.16 3.29 -12.26
CA ASP A 119 -0.27 1.98 -12.89
C ASP A 119 -0.94 1.94 -14.27
N ASN A 120 -0.57 2.86 -15.18
CA ASN A 120 -1.17 2.98 -16.52
C ASN A 120 -0.12 3.46 -17.55
N LEU A 121 0.89 2.63 -17.83
CA LEU A 121 2.03 2.99 -18.70
C LEU A 121 1.66 3.11 -20.18
N PHE A 122 0.72 2.29 -20.66
CA PHE A 122 0.24 2.30 -22.06
C PHE A 122 -1.03 3.14 -22.24
N GLY A 123 -1.61 3.66 -21.16
CA GLY A 123 -2.71 4.63 -21.20
C GLY A 123 -2.23 6.09 -21.13
N ALA A 124 -3.16 6.99 -20.81
CA ALA A 124 -2.85 8.42 -20.62
C ALA A 124 -2.20 8.74 -19.25
N GLY A 125 -1.77 7.72 -18.50
CA GLY A 125 -1.33 7.88 -17.12
C GLY A 125 -2.49 8.12 -16.15
N ALA A 126 -2.26 8.97 -15.15
CA ALA A 126 -3.26 9.33 -14.15
C ALA A 126 -4.40 10.17 -14.76
N ALA A 127 -5.61 10.01 -14.24
CA ALA A 127 -6.75 10.86 -14.60
C ALA A 127 -6.56 12.31 -14.11
N ASN A 128 -6.05 12.46 -12.89
CA ASN A 128 -5.57 13.73 -12.35
C ASN A 128 -4.52 13.43 -11.26
N GLU A 129 -3.25 13.47 -11.65
CA GLU A 129 -2.14 13.03 -10.79
C GLU A 129 -2.05 13.84 -9.48
N VAL A 130 -2.20 15.16 -9.55
CA VAL A 130 -2.18 16.05 -8.39
C VAL A 130 -3.27 15.66 -7.40
N ARG A 131 -4.49 15.48 -7.89
CA ARG A 131 -5.65 15.13 -7.05
C ARG A 131 -5.49 13.75 -6.44
N PHE A 132 -4.99 12.78 -7.20
CA PHE A 132 -4.75 11.43 -6.70
C PHE A 132 -3.70 11.43 -5.57
N ARG A 133 -2.58 12.12 -5.77
CA ARG A 133 -1.53 12.32 -4.76
C ARG A 133 -2.08 12.96 -3.48
N GLN A 134 -2.89 14.01 -3.62
CA GLN A 134 -3.53 14.68 -2.48
C GLN A 134 -4.50 13.74 -1.75
N ASN A 135 -5.35 13.01 -2.47
CA ASN A 135 -6.27 12.05 -1.85
C ASN A 135 -5.54 10.96 -1.05
N VAL A 136 -4.42 10.45 -1.57
CA VAL A 136 -3.57 9.47 -0.87
C VAL A 136 -2.94 10.09 0.38
N ARG A 137 -2.40 11.32 0.29
CA ARG A 137 -1.84 12.05 1.45
C ARG A 137 -2.90 12.30 2.53
N ASP A 138 -4.06 12.81 2.16
CA ASP A 138 -5.16 13.09 3.10
C ASP A 138 -5.62 11.81 3.80
N ARG A 139 -5.69 10.70 3.06
CA ARG A 139 -6.04 9.39 3.63
C ARG A 139 -4.98 8.89 4.60
N ALA A 140 -3.69 9.00 4.26
CA ALA A 140 -2.59 8.61 5.14
C ALA A 140 -2.54 9.49 6.42
N GLY A 141 -2.71 10.80 6.28
CA GLY A 141 -2.81 11.73 7.42
C GLY A 141 -3.97 11.37 8.35
N ALA A 142 -5.15 11.08 7.79
CA ALA A 142 -6.30 10.64 8.57
C ALA A 142 -6.05 9.31 9.33
N TYR A 143 -5.28 8.39 8.76
CA TYR A 143 -4.88 7.15 9.45
C TYR A 143 -3.88 7.41 10.58
N LEU A 144 -2.96 8.35 10.43
CA LEU A 144 -2.06 8.75 11.52
C LEU A 144 -2.83 9.38 12.69
N GLU A 145 -3.84 10.20 12.40
CA GLU A 145 -4.65 10.86 13.44
C GLU A 145 -5.63 9.91 14.15
N ARG A 146 -6.26 9.00 13.39
CA ARG A 146 -7.40 8.20 13.87
C ARG A 146 -7.06 6.73 14.12
N GLY A 147 -5.88 6.29 13.70
CA GLY A 147 -5.44 4.90 13.70
C GLY A 147 -5.69 4.18 12.37
N LEU A 148 -4.83 3.21 12.08
CA LEU A 148 -4.97 2.30 10.94
C LEU A 148 -6.04 1.22 11.23
N PRO A 149 -6.60 0.57 10.19
CA PRO A 149 -7.36 -0.67 10.38
C PRO A 149 -6.53 -1.70 11.18
N PRO A 150 -7.13 -2.52 12.06
CA PRO A 150 -6.39 -3.30 13.05
C PRO A 150 -5.21 -4.12 12.50
N ARG A 151 -5.39 -4.80 11.37
CA ARG A 151 -4.31 -5.58 10.73
C ARG A 151 -3.17 -4.69 10.23
N ALA A 152 -3.50 -3.55 9.64
CA ALA A 152 -2.49 -2.59 9.20
C ALA A 152 -1.79 -1.94 10.41
N GLN A 153 -2.51 -1.62 11.48
CA GLN A 153 -1.92 -1.07 12.70
C GLN A 153 -0.86 -2.03 13.28
N SER A 154 -1.20 -3.32 13.44
CA SER A 154 -0.26 -4.32 13.95
C SER A 154 0.99 -4.47 13.06
N PHE A 155 0.81 -4.45 11.74
CA PHE A 155 1.96 -4.54 10.83
C PHE A 155 2.83 -3.27 10.84
N PHE A 156 2.21 -2.09 10.87
CA PHE A 156 2.91 -0.80 10.98
C PHE A 156 3.77 -0.73 12.24
N GLU A 157 3.24 -1.13 13.39
CA GLU A 157 3.97 -1.17 14.65
C GLU A 157 5.14 -2.16 14.60
N SER A 158 4.90 -3.36 14.06
CA SER A 158 5.94 -4.38 13.88
C SER A 158 7.09 -3.89 12.99
N LEU A 159 6.79 -3.22 11.88
CA LEU A 159 7.79 -2.57 11.02
C LEU A 159 8.57 -1.49 11.78
N ALA A 160 7.87 -0.60 12.49
CA ALA A 160 8.50 0.50 13.20
C ALA A 160 9.45 0.01 14.30
N THR A 161 9.07 -1.06 15.01
CA THR A 161 9.92 -1.73 16.00
C THR A 161 11.11 -2.42 15.33
N PHE A 162 10.88 -3.21 14.28
CA PHE A 162 11.93 -3.99 13.61
C PHE A 162 13.02 -3.08 13.00
N TYR A 163 12.62 -2.00 12.32
CA TYR A 163 13.55 -1.06 11.69
C TYR A 163 14.02 0.06 12.63
N GLY A 164 13.52 0.11 13.87
CA GLY A 164 13.90 1.12 14.87
C GLY A 164 13.52 2.55 14.47
N SER A 165 12.44 2.72 13.72
CA SER A 165 12.08 4.01 13.11
C SER A 165 11.20 4.89 14.01
N GLY A 166 10.70 4.37 15.14
CA GLY A 166 9.71 5.02 16.01
C GLY A 166 10.01 6.49 16.33
N ALA A 167 11.24 6.81 16.74
CA ALA A 167 11.65 8.18 17.06
C ALA A 167 11.74 9.13 15.85
N THR A 168 11.75 8.59 14.64
CA THR A 168 11.91 9.33 13.37
C THR A 168 10.66 9.32 12.50
N LEU A 169 9.58 8.63 12.93
CA LEU A 169 8.35 8.46 12.15
C LEU A 169 7.78 9.81 11.69
N GLU A 170 7.60 10.75 12.62
CA GLU A 170 7.04 12.06 12.33
C GLU A 170 7.92 12.84 11.33
N ALA A 171 9.23 12.88 11.56
CA ALA A 171 10.15 13.58 10.66
C ALA A 171 10.12 12.99 9.24
N ARG A 172 10.11 11.65 9.12
CA ARG A 172 10.03 10.93 7.85
C ARG A 172 8.71 11.19 7.14
N TRP A 173 7.60 11.14 7.87
CA TRP A 173 6.27 11.46 7.34
C TRP A 173 6.25 12.87 6.74
N GLN A 174 6.75 13.87 7.49
CA GLN A 174 6.77 15.27 7.02
C GLN A 174 7.67 15.46 5.79
N GLU A 175 8.84 14.81 5.75
CA GLU A 175 9.73 14.83 4.59
C GLU A 175 9.05 14.24 3.35
N ASP A 176 8.49 13.04 3.48
CA ASP A 176 7.85 12.36 2.36
C ASP A 176 6.57 13.07 1.90
N ALA A 177 5.77 13.61 2.83
CA ALA A 177 4.54 14.33 2.51
C ALA A 177 4.82 15.54 1.60
N ARG A 178 5.87 16.32 1.93
CA ARG A 178 6.33 17.44 1.10
C ARG A 178 6.81 16.98 -0.28
N ARG A 179 7.48 15.84 -0.36
CA ARG A 179 8.03 15.30 -1.61
C ARG A 179 6.94 14.76 -2.54
N ILE A 180 5.97 14.03 -1.99
CA ILE A 180 5.01 13.25 -2.78
C ILE A 180 3.80 14.08 -3.19
N ALA A 181 3.29 14.91 -2.28
CA ALA A 181 2.11 15.73 -2.49
C ALA A 181 2.32 17.08 -1.78
N PRO A 182 3.17 17.97 -2.31
CA PRO A 182 3.46 19.25 -1.67
C PRO A 182 2.19 20.08 -1.48
N ASP A 183 2.12 20.89 -0.41
CA ASP A 183 1.04 21.84 -0.22
C ASP A 183 1.12 22.94 -1.29
N HIS A 184 0.10 23.03 -2.14
CA HIS A 184 0.06 24.01 -3.24
C HIS A 184 0.02 25.47 -2.76
N TYR A 185 -0.19 25.72 -1.45
CA TYR A 185 -0.17 27.06 -0.87
C TYR A 185 1.24 27.60 -0.57
N ALA A 186 2.30 26.77 -0.68
CA ALA A 186 3.67 27.21 -0.40
C ALA A 186 4.41 27.79 -1.61
N SER A 187 3.84 27.72 -2.82
CA SER A 187 4.38 28.35 -4.02
C SER A 187 3.53 29.57 -4.38
N GLY A 188 3.81 30.69 -3.72
CA GLY A 188 3.33 31.99 -4.14
C GLY A 188 3.84 32.32 -5.54
N HIS A 189 3.01 32.10 -6.55
CA HIS A 189 3.13 32.79 -7.83
C HIS A 189 1.93 33.74 -7.96
N PRO A 190 2.16 35.04 -8.24
CA PRO A 190 1.07 35.98 -8.43
C PRO A 190 0.28 35.58 -9.68
N GLN A 191 -1.05 35.66 -9.60
CA GLN A 191 -1.87 35.68 -10.80
C GLN A 191 -1.60 37.01 -11.50
N GLU A 192 -0.92 36.95 -12.64
CA GLU A 192 -0.88 38.06 -13.59
C GLU A 192 -2.26 38.17 -14.27
N ASN A 193 -2.90 39.32 -14.07
CA ASN A 193 -3.93 39.87 -14.94
C ASN A 193 -3.26 40.72 -16.03
#